data_AF-R7L9G6-F1
#
_entry.id   AF-R7L9G6-F1
#
_cell.length_a   1.000
_cell.length_b   1.000
_cell.length_c   1.000
_cell.angle_alpha   90.00
_cell.angle_beta   90.00
_cell.angle_gamma   90.00
#
_symmetry.space_group_name_H-M   'P 1'
#
loop_
_entity.id
_entity.type
_entity.pdbx_description
1 polymer ?
#
loop_
_entity_poly.entity_id
_entity_poly.type
_entity_poly.pdbx_seq_one_letter_code
_entity_poly.pdbx_strand_id
1 'polypeptide(L)'
;MANDNLKRKNLITDKGRLFYAVWLTVIIFVLIVSGFAAYILCIDNPAITHIADAHIDSFSNGLMTYASISMGLILTEFALLLTFASSPFFKDWQRTGKFKLWQTVNLFAVLTSLAVLVSSFILLGWERTLPAVLAILAANVVCMAMVFIPLLVVAGSLMRSDDQA
;
A
#
# COMPACT_ATOMS: atom_id res chain seq x y z
N MET A 1 36.25 -5.55 -16.01
CA MET A 1 35.96 -6.74 -15.17
C MET A 1 35.23 -6.42 -13.86
N ALA A 2 35.46 -5.29 -13.18
CA ALA A 2 34.69 -4.91 -11.98
C ALA A 2 33.19 -4.62 -12.25
N ASN A 3 32.88 -4.06 -13.43
CA ASN A 3 31.52 -3.70 -13.82
C ASN A 3 30.60 -4.93 -14.06
N ASP A 4 31.13 -6.01 -14.64
CA ASP A 4 30.36 -7.24 -14.87
C ASP A 4 30.04 -8.01 -13.58
N ASN A 5 30.91 -7.94 -12.57
CA ASN A 5 30.66 -8.53 -11.26
C ASN A 5 29.61 -7.75 -10.45
N LEU A 6 29.54 -6.42 -10.63
CA LEU A 6 28.46 -5.56 -10.11
C LEU A 6 27.13 -5.83 -10.82
N LYS A 7 27.16 -6.03 -12.14
CA LYS A 7 25.99 -6.39 -12.95
C LYS A 7 25.41 -7.75 -12.55
N ARG A 8 26.27 -8.73 -12.25
CA ARG A 8 25.86 -10.05 -11.73
C ARG A 8 25.34 -10.02 -10.29
N LYS A 9 25.90 -9.16 -9.41
CA LYS A 9 25.41 -9.01 -8.02
C LYS A 9 24.03 -8.37 -7.92
N ASN A 10 23.66 -7.52 -8.88
CA ASN A 10 22.36 -6.82 -8.91
C ASN A 10 21.30 -7.55 -9.76
N LEU A 11 21.60 -8.72 -10.30
CA LEU A 11 20.65 -9.45 -11.15
C LEU A 11 19.67 -10.28 -10.28
N ILE A 12 18.39 -9.93 -10.34
CA ILE A 12 17.33 -10.79 -9.80
C ILE A 12 17.35 -12.11 -10.57
N THR A 13 17.37 -13.21 -9.81
CA THR A 13 17.28 -14.58 -10.33
C THR A 13 16.00 -14.77 -11.14
N ASP A 14 16.02 -15.62 -12.17
CA ASP A 14 14.82 -15.83 -13.01
C ASP A 14 13.62 -16.33 -12.19
N LYS A 15 13.88 -17.14 -11.15
CA LYS A 15 12.88 -17.55 -10.14
C LYS A 15 12.29 -16.35 -9.39
N GLY A 16 13.13 -15.37 -9.00
CA GLY A 16 12.68 -14.14 -8.36
C GLY A 16 11.87 -13.22 -9.28
N ARG A 17 12.16 -13.21 -10.59
CA ARG A 17 11.34 -12.48 -11.58
C ARG A 17 9.97 -13.11 -11.75
N LEU A 18 9.91 -14.44 -11.86
CA LEU A 18 8.65 -15.17 -11.93
C LEU A 18 7.80 -14.95 -10.67
N PHE A 19 8.43 -15.05 -9.49
CA PHE A 19 7.78 -14.75 -8.22
C PHE A 19 7.19 -13.34 -8.21
N TYR A 20 7.98 -12.33 -8.57
CA TYR A 20 7.52 -10.94 -8.64
C TYR A 20 6.30 -10.79 -9.58
N ALA A 21 6.37 -11.35 -10.79
CA ALA A 21 5.30 -11.21 -11.77
C ALA A 21 3.99 -11.85 -11.30
N VAL A 22 4.04 -13.09 -10.80
CA VAL A 22 2.85 -13.81 -10.32
C VAL A 22 2.19 -13.06 -9.15
N TRP A 23 2.99 -12.68 -8.16
CA TRP A 23 2.45 -11.99 -6.97
C TRP A 23 1.97 -10.58 -7.27
N LEU A 24 2.61 -9.87 -8.19
CA LEU A 24 2.11 -8.57 -8.65
C LEU A 24 0.72 -8.70 -9.27
N THR A 25 0.50 -9.70 -10.14
CA THR A 25 -0.82 -9.94 -10.74
C THR A 25 -1.87 -10.29 -9.69
N VAL A 26 -1.53 -11.11 -8.70
CA VAL A 26 -2.44 -11.44 -7.59
C VAL A 26 -2.83 -10.18 -6.80
N ILE A 27 -1.87 -9.31 -6.49
CA ILE A 27 -2.13 -8.06 -5.77
C ILE A 27 -3.06 -7.15 -6.56
N ILE A 28 -2.78 -6.94 -7.86
CA ILE A 28 -3.63 -6.13 -8.73
C ILE A 28 -5.06 -6.70 -8.78
N PHE A 29 -5.20 -8.01 -8.90
CA PHE A 29 -6.51 -8.66 -8.92
C PHE A 29 -7.29 -8.43 -7.62
N VAL A 30 -6.64 -8.59 -6.46
CA VAL A 30 -7.27 -8.33 -5.15
C VAL A 30 -7.74 -6.88 -5.02
N LEU A 31 -6.94 -5.91 -5.48
CA LEU A 31 -7.29 -4.49 -5.46
C LEU A 31 -8.50 -4.16 -6.35
N ILE A 32 -8.58 -4.78 -7.52
CA ILE A 32 -9.73 -4.62 -8.42
C ILE A 32 -10.99 -5.21 -7.78
N VAL A 33 -10.91 -6.43 -7.26
CA VAL A 33 -12.07 -7.12 -6.65
C VAL A 33 -12.56 -6.36 -5.41
N SER A 34 -11.66 -5.90 -4.54
CA SER A 34 -12.06 -5.14 -3.36
C SER A 34 -12.70 -3.79 -3.72
N GLY A 35 -12.15 -3.08 -4.70
CA GLY A 35 -12.72 -1.84 -5.22
C GLY A 35 -14.12 -2.04 -5.82
N PHE A 36 -14.30 -3.06 -6.67
CA PHE A 36 -15.60 -3.37 -7.26
C PHE A 36 -16.64 -3.82 -6.21
N ALA A 37 -16.24 -4.66 -5.25
CA ALA A 37 -17.13 -5.10 -4.19
C ALA A 37 -17.64 -3.90 -3.35
N ALA A 38 -16.73 -3.00 -2.97
CA ALA A 38 -17.10 -1.78 -2.24
C ALA A 38 -18.01 -0.87 -3.06
N TYR A 39 -17.72 -0.70 -4.35
CA TYR A 39 -18.55 0.11 -5.26
C TYR A 39 -19.98 -0.41 -5.34
N ILE A 40 -20.16 -1.72 -5.61
CA ILE A 40 -21.48 -2.35 -5.75
C ILE A 40 -22.28 -2.24 -4.44
N LEU A 41 -21.64 -2.46 -3.30
CA LEU A 41 -22.30 -2.32 -2.01
C LEU A 41 -22.79 -0.90 -1.71
N CYS A 42 -22.12 0.11 -2.29
CA CYS A 42 -22.46 1.52 -2.06
C CYS A 42 -23.48 2.08 -3.04
N ILE A 43 -23.46 1.66 -4.31
CA ILE A 43 -24.29 2.27 -5.35
C ILE A 43 -25.79 2.00 -5.16
N ASP A 44 -26.15 0.81 -4.66
CA ASP A 44 -27.54 0.38 -4.52
C ASP A 44 -28.08 0.50 -3.08
N ASN A 45 -27.35 1.17 -2.17
CA ASN A 45 -27.72 1.25 -0.76
C ASN A 45 -28.18 2.66 -0.34
N PRO A 46 -29.51 2.91 -0.30
CA PRO A 46 -30.06 4.24 -0.02
C PRO A 46 -29.74 4.74 1.40
N ALA A 47 -29.47 3.84 2.35
CA ALA A 47 -29.07 4.22 3.70
C ALA A 47 -27.65 4.83 3.73
N ILE A 48 -26.73 4.29 2.91
CA ILE A 48 -25.36 4.80 2.80
C ILE A 48 -25.36 6.18 2.14
N THR A 49 -26.18 6.36 1.10
CA THR A 49 -26.35 7.66 0.44
C THR A 49 -26.88 8.71 1.41
N HIS A 50 -27.94 8.39 2.17
CA HIS A 50 -28.54 9.31 3.13
C HIS A 50 -27.58 9.72 4.26
N ILE A 51 -26.79 8.78 4.80
CA ILE A 51 -25.80 9.07 5.85
C ILE A 51 -24.66 9.94 5.30
N ALA A 52 -24.23 9.68 4.06
CA ALA A 52 -23.19 10.46 3.43
C ALA A 52 -23.64 11.89 3.14
N ASP A 53 -24.84 12.10 2.59
CA ASP A 53 -25.37 13.45 2.32
C ASP A 53 -25.53 14.26 3.63
N ALA A 54 -25.90 13.62 4.74
CA ALA A 54 -26.05 14.29 6.04
C ALA A 54 -24.72 14.65 6.72
N HIS A 55 -23.62 13.97 6.37
CA HIS A 55 -22.34 14.06 7.09
C HIS A 55 -21.12 14.19 6.17
N ILE A 56 -21.32 14.68 4.93
CA ILE A 56 -20.31 14.67 3.87
C ILE A 56 -19.04 15.44 4.25
N ASP A 57 -19.20 16.58 4.93
CA ASP A 57 -18.08 17.41 5.41
C ASP A 57 -17.23 16.67 6.45
N SER A 58 -17.90 15.98 7.38
CA SER A 58 -17.23 15.19 8.43
C SER A 58 -16.53 13.97 7.83
N PHE A 59 -17.16 13.31 6.87
CA PHE A 59 -16.59 12.18 6.14
C PHE A 59 -15.38 12.61 5.30
N SER A 60 -15.47 13.71 4.56
CA SER A 60 -14.36 14.27 3.79
C SER A 60 -13.16 14.65 4.67
N ASN A 61 -13.40 15.32 5.80
CA ASN A 61 -12.35 15.63 6.77
C ASN A 61 -11.69 14.38 7.37
N GLY A 62 -12.48 13.35 7.64
CA GLY A 62 -11.99 12.04 8.08
C GLY A 62 -11.08 11.37 7.04
N LEU A 63 -11.50 11.36 5.76
CA LEU A 63 -10.70 10.84 4.66
C LEU A 63 -9.39 11.61 4.48
N MET A 64 -9.43 12.93 4.55
CA MET A 64 -8.25 13.79 4.43
C MET A 64 -7.24 13.51 5.56
N THR A 65 -7.74 13.34 6.79
CA THR A 65 -6.91 13.00 7.96
C THR A 65 -6.30 11.61 7.81
N TYR A 66 -7.11 10.62 7.43
CA TYR A 66 -6.65 9.26 7.17
C TYR A 66 -5.57 9.23 6.08
N ALA A 67 -5.78 9.90 4.95
CA ALA A 67 -4.82 9.94 3.85
C ALA A 67 -3.51 10.64 4.25
N SER A 68 -3.60 11.71 5.06
CA SER A 68 -2.42 12.44 5.55
C SER A 68 -1.58 11.58 6.50
N ILE A 69 -2.22 10.89 7.45
CA ILE A 69 -1.54 9.96 8.37
C ILE A 69 -0.92 8.81 7.58
N SER A 70 -1.67 8.23 6.65
CA SER A 70 -1.21 7.13 5.79
C SER A 70 0.04 7.51 5.01
N MET A 71 0.03 8.67 4.36
CA MET A 71 1.18 9.20 3.63
C MET A 71 2.39 9.42 4.55
N GLY A 72 2.18 9.97 5.75
CA GLY A 72 3.23 10.16 6.75
C GLY A 72 3.89 8.85 7.19
N LEU A 73 3.10 7.81 7.43
CA LEU A 73 3.62 6.50 7.81
C LEU A 73 4.40 5.83 6.67
N ILE A 74 3.90 5.86 5.42
CA ILE A 74 4.61 5.29 4.27
C ILE A 74 5.94 6.03 4.02
N LEU A 75 5.96 7.36 4.15
CA LEU A 75 7.20 8.13 4.02
C LEU A 75 8.20 7.81 5.12
N THR A 76 7.72 7.61 6.35
CA THR A 76 8.55 7.21 7.49
C THR A 76 9.17 5.83 7.26
N GLU A 77 8.39 4.89 6.73
CA GLU A 77 8.88 3.59 6.30
C GLU A 77 9.93 3.68 5.20
N PHE A 78 9.73 4.53 4.19
CA PHE A 78 10.75 4.78 3.17
C PHE A 78 12.06 5.31 3.77
N ALA A 79 11.96 6.22 4.74
CA ALA A 79 13.12 6.72 5.45
C ALA A 79 13.84 5.61 6.23
N LEU A 80 13.11 4.78 6.98
CA LEU A 80 13.67 3.64 7.72
C LEU A 80 14.39 2.66 6.80
N LEU A 81 13.84 2.38 5.62
CA LEU A 81 14.53 1.54 4.64
C LEU A 81 15.85 2.13 4.17
N LEU A 82 15.88 3.42 3.86
CA LEU A 82 17.10 4.09 3.40
C LEU A 82 18.17 4.02 4.49
N THR A 83 17.77 4.15 5.75
CA THR A 83 18.65 4.00 6.91
C THR A 83 19.15 2.56 7.08
N PHE A 84 18.30 1.55 6.89
CA PHE A 84 18.65 0.14 7.13
C PHE A 84 19.01 -0.66 5.88
N ALA A 85 19.09 -0.04 4.70
CA ALA A 85 19.32 -0.71 3.41
C ALA A 85 20.61 -1.56 3.36
N SER A 86 21.59 -1.27 4.22
CA SER A 86 22.86 -2.00 4.30
C SER A 86 22.78 -3.30 5.11
N SER A 87 21.67 -3.56 5.82
CA SER A 87 21.51 -4.72 6.70
C SER A 87 21.53 -6.05 5.91
N PRO A 88 21.99 -7.15 6.53
CA PRO A 88 22.02 -8.48 5.90
C PRO A 88 20.64 -8.94 5.43
N PHE A 89 19.60 -8.62 6.20
CA PHE A 89 18.21 -8.93 5.90
C PHE A 89 17.75 -8.34 4.56
N PHE A 90 18.00 -7.03 4.34
CA PHE A 90 17.57 -6.36 3.11
C PHE A 90 18.34 -6.84 1.87
N LYS A 91 19.61 -7.24 2.03
CA LYS A 91 20.41 -7.82 0.94
C LYS A 91 19.84 -9.15 0.44
N ASP A 92 19.35 -10.00 1.34
CA ASP A 92 18.71 -11.28 0.96
C ASP A 92 17.32 -11.07 0.34
N TRP A 93 16.56 -10.10 0.83
CA TRP A 93 15.29 -9.69 0.23
C TRP A 93 15.44 -9.11 -1.18
N GLN A 94 16.53 -8.38 -1.46
CA GLN A 94 16.85 -7.88 -2.80
C GLN A 94 17.09 -9.01 -3.79
N ARG A 95 17.78 -10.08 -3.38
CA ARG A 95 18.10 -11.24 -4.25
C ARG A 95 16.88 -12.10 -4.61
N THR A 96 15.90 -12.17 -3.71
CA THR A 96 14.69 -12.99 -3.88
C THR A 96 13.58 -12.28 -4.68
N GLY A 97 13.73 -11.00 -4.99
CA GLY A 97 12.69 -10.19 -5.65
C GLY A 97 11.58 -9.71 -4.72
N LYS A 98 11.56 -10.18 -3.45
CA LYS A 98 10.63 -9.75 -2.41
C LYS A 98 10.74 -8.25 -2.13
N PHE A 99 11.97 -7.73 -2.14
CA PHE A 99 12.21 -6.29 -1.96
C PHE A 99 11.54 -5.45 -3.05
N LYS A 100 11.64 -5.86 -4.32
CA LYS A 100 10.99 -5.15 -5.42
C LYS A 100 9.47 -5.24 -5.34
N LEU A 101 8.93 -6.42 -5.05
CA LEU A 101 7.49 -6.60 -4.85
C LEU A 101 6.98 -5.66 -3.75
N TRP A 102 7.68 -5.63 -2.63
CA TRP A 102 7.32 -4.80 -1.48
C TRP A 102 7.47 -3.30 -1.78
N GLN A 103 8.50 -2.87 -2.53
CA GLN A 103 8.59 -1.49 -3.03
C GLN A 103 7.42 -1.13 -3.96
N THR A 104 6.97 -2.05 -4.81
CA THR A 104 5.81 -1.84 -5.68
C THR A 104 4.52 -1.72 -4.88
N VAL A 105 4.34 -2.53 -3.83
CA VAL A 105 3.20 -2.41 -2.91
C VAL A 105 3.21 -1.07 -2.18
N ASN A 106 4.38 -0.61 -1.73
CA ASN A 106 4.54 0.71 -1.13
C ASN A 106 4.18 1.84 -2.11
N LEU A 107 4.59 1.73 -3.37
CA LEU A 107 4.19 2.69 -4.41
C LEU A 107 2.67 2.69 -4.62
N PHE A 108 2.02 1.52 -4.64
CA PHE A 108 0.56 1.46 -4.70
C PHE A 108 -0.10 2.09 -3.47
N ALA A 109 0.44 1.89 -2.27
CA ALA A 109 -0.07 2.51 -1.06
C ALA A 109 0.03 4.05 -1.13
N VAL A 110 1.14 4.60 -1.63
CA VAL A 110 1.28 6.05 -1.87
C VAL A 110 0.25 6.55 -2.88
N LEU A 111 0.15 5.90 -4.05
CA LEU A 111 -0.74 6.35 -5.12
C LEU A 111 -2.21 6.26 -4.71
N THR A 112 -2.60 5.20 -4.02
CA THR A 112 -3.97 5.05 -3.51
C THR A 112 -4.26 6.02 -2.37
N SER A 113 -3.28 6.35 -1.51
CA SER A 113 -3.46 7.36 -0.45
C SER A 113 -3.63 8.76 -1.04
N LEU A 114 -2.85 9.09 -2.07
CA LEU A 114 -3.03 10.31 -2.84
C LEU A 114 -4.38 10.35 -3.53
N ALA A 115 -4.83 9.23 -4.10
CA ALA A 115 -6.15 9.13 -4.71
C ALA A 115 -7.28 9.33 -3.69
N VAL A 116 -7.17 8.79 -2.47
CA VAL A 116 -8.13 9.06 -1.37
C VAL A 116 -8.12 10.55 -1.02
N LEU A 117 -6.94 11.17 -0.90
CA LEU A 117 -6.81 12.59 -0.58
C LEU A 117 -7.45 13.49 -1.66
N VAL A 118 -7.17 13.23 -2.94
CA VAL A 118 -7.78 13.99 -4.05
C VAL A 118 -9.29 13.75 -4.07
N SER A 119 -9.72 12.51 -3.83
CA SER A 119 -11.13 12.14 -3.78
C SER A 119 -11.89 12.83 -2.64
N SER A 120 -11.27 13.05 -1.48
CA SER A 120 -11.91 13.79 -0.38
C SER A 120 -12.20 15.25 -0.75
N PHE A 121 -11.33 15.89 -1.53
CA PHE A 121 -11.59 17.24 -2.06
C PHE A 121 -12.69 17.25 -3.13
N ILE A 122 -12.74 16.25 -4.00
CA ILE A 122 -13.79 16.15 -5.04
C ILE A 122 -15.16 15.87 -4.41
N LEU A 123 -15.19 15.11 -3.31
CA LEU A 123 -16.40 14.82 -2.56
C LEU A 123 -17.07 16.10 -2.03
N LEU A 124 -16.27 17.13 -1.69
CA LEU A 124 -16.73 18.48 -1.35
C LEU A 124 -17.19 19.21 -2.63
N GLY A 125 -18.32 18.79 -3.18
CA GLY A 125 -18.93 19.41 -4.36
C GLY A 125 -19.64 18.42 -5.29
N TRP A 126 -19.27 17.13 -5.25
CA TRP A 126 -19.90 16.08 -6.06
C TRP A 126 -20.19 14.80 -5.26
N GLU A 127 -21.24 14.85 -4.44
CA GLU A 127 -21.70 13.78 -3.54
C GLU A 127 -22.01 12.46 -4.27
N ARG A 128 -22.45 12.55 -5.54
CA ARG A 128 -22.69 11.40 -6.42
C ARG A 128 -21.44 10.53 -6.68
N THR A 129 -20.24 11.03 -6.38
CA THR A 129 -18.98 10.28 -6.55
C THR A 129 -18.64 9.39 -5.34
N LEU A 130 -19.44 9.41 -4.28
CA LEU A 130 -19.23 8.63 -3.06
C LEU A 130 -18.90 7.14 -3.29
N PRO A 131 -19.62 6.39 -4.17
CA PRO A 131 -19.29 4.98 -4.40
C PRO A 131 -17.87 4.78 -4.97
N ALA A 132 -17.41 5.71 -5.80
CA ALA A 132 -16.06 5.69 -6.35
C ALA A 132 -15.02 6.01 -5.28
N VAL A 133 -15.30 6.97 -4.39
CA VAL A 133 -14.40 7.32 -3.27
C VAL A 133 -14.25 6.15 -2.30
N LEU A 134 -15.33 5.44 -2.00
CA LEU A 134 -15.29 4.25 -1.14
C LEU A 134 -14.56 3.08 -1.79
N ALA A 135 -14.68 2.90 -3.11
CA ALA A 135 -13.89 1.92 -3.84
C ALA A 135 -12.37 2.22 -3.77
N ILE A 136 -12.00 3.48 -3.95
CA ILE A 136 -10.61 3.94 -3.82
C ILE A 136 -10.10 3.73 -2.39
N LEU A 137 -10.91 4.05 -1.39
CA LEU A 137 -10.58 3.82 0.02
C LEU A 137 -10.37 2.33 0.31
N ALA A 138 -11.24 1.45 -0.17
CA ALA A 138 -11.12 0.01 0.02
C ALA A 138 -9.82 -0.54 -0.57
N ALA A 139 -9.46 -0.12 -1.78
CA ALA A 139 -8.18 -0.48 -2.40
C ALA A 139 -6.99 0.05 -1.58
N ASN A 140 -7.10 1.29 -1.06
CA ASN A 140 -6.05 1.87 -0.22
C ASN A 140 -5.84 1.09 1.09
N VAL A 141 -6.92 0.75 1.81
CA VAL A 141 -6.82 -0.02 3.06
C VAL A 141 -6.12 -1.36 2.83
N VAL A 142 -6.42 -2.03 1.72
CA VAL A 142 -5.74 -3.29 1.35
C VAL A 142 -4.26 -3.05 1.07
N CYS A 143 -3.89 -2.01 0.31
CA CYS A 143 -2.49 -1.64 0.09
C CYS A 143 -1.77 -1.39 1.41
N MET A 144 -2.37 -0.60 2.31
CA MET A 144 -1.80 -0.29 3.63
C MET A 144 -1.58 -1.57 4.44
N ALA A 145 -2.57 -2.47 4.50
CA ALA A 145 -2.41 -3.75 5.19
C ALA A 145 -1.22 -4.57 4.63
N MET A 146 -1.07 -4.62 3.31
CA MET A 146 0.05 -5.32 2.67
C MET A 146 1.41 -4.69 2.94
N VAL A 147 1.46 -3.39 3.23
CA VAL A 147 2.67 -2.65 3.61
C VAL A 147 3.03 -2.89 5.09
N PHE A 148 2.08 -2.68 6.00
CA PHE A 148 2.33 -2.74 7.45
C PHE A 148 2.50 -4.14 8.01
N ILE A 149 1.80 -5.15 7.48
CA ILE A 149 1.89 -6.53 8.01
C ILE A 149 3.34 -7.06 7.91
N PRO A 150 4.03 -6.98 6.75
CA PRO A 150 5.44 -7.36 6.67
C PRO A 150 6.33 -6.59 7.63
N LEU A 151 6.11 -5.28 7.80
CA LEU A 151 6.88 -4.47 8.74
C LEU A 151 6.71 -4.93 10.19
N LEU A 152 5.48 -5.20 10.62
CA LEU A 152 5.21 -5.70 11.97
C LEU A 152 5.87 -7.06 12.22
N VAL A 153 5.85 -7.94 11.21
CA VAL A 153 6.53 -9.23 11.28
C VAL A 153 8.05 -9.05 11.41
N VAL A 154 8.64 -8.12 10.64
CA VAL A 154 10.08 -7.82 10.71
C VAL A 154 10.44 -7.19 12.05
N ALA A 155 9.70 -6.18 12.51
CA ALA A 155 9.91 -5.53 13.79
C ALA A 155 9.81 -6.54 14.95
N GLY A 156 8.78 -7.40 14.95
CA GLY A 156 8.64 -8.46 15.94
C GLY A 156 9.78 -9.48 15.91
N SER A 157 10.31 -9.80 14.72
CA SER A 157 11.46 -10.71 14.59
C SER A 157 12.75 -10.10 15.14
N LEU A 158 12.96 -8.79 14.95
CA LEU A 158 14.13 -8.06 15.47
C LEU A 158 14.09 -7.96 17.00
N MET A 159 12.92 -7.65 17.57
CA MET A 159 12.75 -7.62 19.04
C MET A 159 13.04 -9.00 19.67
N ARG A 160 12.63 -10.08 19.00
CA ARG A 160 12.87 -11.45 19.50
C ARG A 160 14.32 -11.91 19.37
N SER A 161 15.09 -11.37 18.41
CA SER A 161 16.51 -11.67 18.30
C SER A 161 17.35 -10.98 19.36
N ASP A 162 16.95 -9.77 19.80
CA ASP A 162 17.62 -9.05 20.88
C ASP A 162 17.35 -9.70 22.25
N ASP A 163 16.19 -10.34 22.44
CA ASP A 163 15.90 -11.16 23.63
C ASP A 163 16.68 -12.51 23.67
N GLN A 164 17.34 -12.89 22.57
CA GLN A 164 18.09 -14.15 22.45
C GLN A 164 19.62 -13.96 22.37
N ALA A 165 20.12 -12.72 22.49
CA ALA A 165 21.54 -12.39 22.53
C ALA A 165 22.00 -12.04 23.96
#